data_AF-A0A653G1X3-F1
#
_entry.id   AF-A0A653G1X3-F1
#
_cell.length_a   1.000
_cell.length_b   1.000
_cell.length_c   1.000
_cell.angle_alpha   90.00
_cell.angle_beta   90.00
_cell.angle_gamma   90.00
#
_symmetry.space_group_name_H-M   'P 1'
#
loop_
_entity.id
_entity.type
_entity.pdbx_description
1 polymer ?
#
loop_
_entity_poly.entity_id
_entity_poly.type
_entity_poly.pdbx_seq_one_letter_code
_entity_poly.pdbx_strand_id
1 'polypeptide(L)'
;MIFEKVIIESAKDGHKIDVTPLLLDPDNFFGDHEVDYLVRFKDIYKGIIGKYHGQYGPWKLKDLEKNKIFILENYYDNAKYLMDKVNVIAQKIVYNSVFYHDTGIANEYFTLAKEGYQLLTKHEKQFKIEDHGLPAISLERAGLVTTRLALGKSKNAKLKNEIRVVTKRTHLKGEPTTNLSVTVLWRNKEQLKQINNKEILISDFVNPASGASAAAFILATKKLGVKPSKIFHRSVSLTQAGVLLMKKALTEMGIESVFYSVGVASELSPNYYLIGNRAVADAGHILRHFLPKE
;
A
#
# COMPACT_ATOMS: atom_id res chain seq x y z
N MET A 1 12.21 -3.09 18.96
CA MET A 1 11.08 -2.63 18.11
C MET A 1 11.20 -3.26 16.72
N ILE A 2 10.11 -3.55 16.01
CA ILE A 2 10.12 -4.15 14.65
C ILE A 2 11.04 -3.36 13.71
N PHE A 3 10.94 -2.02 13.72
CA PHE A 3 11.72 -1.17 12.83
C PHE A 3 13.05 -0.67 13.43
N GLU A 4 13.53 -1.29 14.51
CA GLU A 4 14.77 -0.88 15.18
C GLU A 4 16.01 -1.04 14.30
N LYS A 5 16.04 -2.06 13.45
CA LYS A 5 17.16 -2.36 12.55
C LYS A 5 17.04 -1.72 11.16
N VAL A 6 15.98 -0.93 10.93
CA VAL A 6 15.77 -0.26 9.64
C VAL A 6 16.80 0.85 9.46
N ILE A 7 17.47 0.83 8.31
CA ILE A 7 18.38 1.90 7.92
C ILE A 7 17.58 2.90 7.09
N ILE A 8 17.65 4.18 7.45
CA ILE A 8 17.02 5.27 6.71
C ILE A 8 18.15 6.19 6.24
N GLU A 9 18.48 6.09 4.97
CA GLU A 9 19.45 6.97 4.32
C GLU A 9 18.70 8.19 3.81
N SER A 10 19.28 9.37 4.04
CA SER A 10 18.79 10.65 3.52
C SER A 10 19.96 11.43 2.95
N ALA A 11 19.73 12.18 1.88
CA ALA A 11 20.73 13.12 1.41
C ALA A 11 20.93 14.28 2.41
N LYS A 12 22.05 14.98 2.29
CA LYS A 12 22.29 16.24 3.01
C LYS A 12 21.24 17.28 2.60
N ASP A 13 20.98 18.26 3.45
CA ASP A 13 19.93 19.25 3.22
C ASP A 13 19.99 19.86 1.80
N GLY A 14 18.84 19.88 1.12
CA GLY A 14 18.69 20.39 -0.25
C GLY A 14 19.13 19.44 -1.37
N HIS A 15 19.71 18.27 -1.05
CA HIS A 15 20.17 17.31 -2.04
C HIS A 15 19.27 16.07 -2.09
N LYS A 16 19.37 15.30 -3.18
CA LYS A 16 18.72 14.00 -3.35
C LYS A 16 19.77 12.88 -3.37
N ILE A 17 19.35 11.67 -3.03
CA ILE A 17 20.15 10.46 -3.19
C ILE A 17 19.95 9.96 -4.62
N ASP A 18 21.02 9.82 -5.39
CA ASP A 18 21.00 9.00 -6.60
C ASP A 18 21.09 7.52 -6.20
N VAL A 19 20.00 6.79 -6.41
CA VAL A 19 19.94 5.35 -6.09
C VAL A 19 20.42 4.46 -7.22
N THR A 20 20.65 5.00 -8.43
CA THR A 20 21.06 4.22 -9.61
C THR A 20 22.20 3.21 -9.33
N PRO A 21 23.33 3.60 -8.70
CA PRO A 21 24.43 2.65 -8.44
C PRO A 21 24.10 1.59 -7.37
N LEU A 22 23.02 1.78 -6.61
CA LEU A 22 22.61 0.89 -5.53
C LEU A 22 21.61 -0.17 -6.00
N LEU A 23 20.91 0.06 -7.11
CA LEU A 23 19.88 -0.82 -7.62
C LEU A 23 20.47 -2.16 -8.08
N LEU A 24 19.78 -3.26 -7.78
CA LEU A 24 20.12 -4.57 -8.32
C LEU A 24 19.96 -4.62 -9.86
N ASP A 25 18.93 -3.95 -10.37
CA ASP A 25 18.60 -3.87 -11.79
C ASP A 25 18.11 -2.44 -12.10
N PRO A 26 19.04 -1.51 -12.44
CA PRO A 26 18.69 -0.13 -12.70
C PRO A 26 17.88 0.05 -13.98
N ASP A 27 18.08 -0.79 -15.00
CA ASP A 27 17.41 -0.65 -16.31
C ASP A 27 15.91 -0.99 -16.24
N ASN A 28 15.53 -1.87 -15.30
CA ASN A 28 14.13 -2.23 -15.04
C ASN A 28 13.52 -1.50 -13.82
N PHE A 29 14.17 -0.43 -13.34
CA PHE A 29 13.66 0.35 -12.21
C PHE A 29 12.67 1.43 -12.67
N PHE A 30 11.39 1.09 -12.64
CA PHE A 30 10.30 2.04 -12.96
C PHE A 30 9.94 2.94 -11.77
N GLY A 31 10.85 3.82 -11.35
CA GLY A 31 10.69 4.82 -10.29
C GLY A 31 11.67 5.99 -10.45
N ASP A 32 11.56 7.03 -9.61
CA ASP A 32 12.52 8.13 -9.60
C ASP A 32 13.88 7.67 -9.06
N HIS A 33 14.96 7.98 -9.79
CA HIS A 33 16.34 7.63 -9.42
C HIS A 33 16.94 8.61 -8.41
N GLU A 34 16.45 9.86 -8.39
CA GLU A 34 16.83 10.86 -7.39
C GLU A 34 15.72 11.00 -6.35
N VAL A 35 16.00 10.59 -5.11
CA VAL A 35 14.99 10.45 -4.04
C VAL A 35 15.41 11.17 -2.76
N ASP A 36 14.45 11.52 -1.91
CA ASP A 36 14.74 12.14 -0.61
C ASP A 36 15.26 11.13 0.41
N TYR A 37 14.71 9.92 0.41
CA TYR A 37 15.07 8.86 1.34
C TYR A 37 15.17 7.49 0.66
N LEU A 38 16.11 6.69 1.12
CA LEU A 38 16.18 5.24 0.87
C LEU A 38 16.01 4.51 2.20
N VAL A 39 14.92 3.75 2.33
CA VAL A 39 14.59 2.99 3.54
C VAL A 39 14.88 1.50 3.30
N ARG A 40 15.84 0.94 4.04
CA ARG A 40 16.29 -0.44 3.92
C ARG A 40 15.80 -1.26 5.11
N PHE A 41 14.85 -2.17 4.85
CA PHE A 41 14.22 -2.97 5.90
C PHE A 41 14.97 -4.26 6.24
N LYS A 42 16.04 -4.58 5.50
CA LYS A 42 16.78 -5.83 5.65
C LYS A 42 15.83 -7.02 5.58
N ASP A 43 15.92 -7.95 6.53
CA ASP A 43 15.19 -9.20 6.60
C ASP A 43 13.83 -9.10 7.32
N ILE A 44 13.39 -7.92 7.76
CA ILE A 44 12.15 -7.73 8.54
C ILE A 44 10.93 -8.36 7.85
N TYR A 45 10.86 -8.26 6.52
CA TYR A 45 9.75 -8.79 5.73
C TYR A 45 9.96 -10.24 5.25
N LYS A 46 11.11 -10.88 5.50
CA LYS A 46 11.34 -12.25 5.06
C LYS A 46 10.28 -13.23 5.61
N GLY A 47 9.83 -12.99 6.85
CA GLY A 47 8.84 -13.82 7.52
C GLY A 47 7.41 -13.72 6.98
N ILE A 48 7.09 -12.78 6.07
CA ILE A 48 5.76 -12.69 5.44
C ILE A 48 5.70 -13.37 4.06
N ILE A 49 6.81 -13.90 3.54
CA ILE A 49 6.85 -14.64 2.28
C ILE A 49 6.17 -16.01 2.44
N GLY A 50 5.41 -16.43 1.44
CA GLY A 50 4.63 -17.67 1.45
C GLY A 50 3.29 -17.51 2.15
N LYS A 51 2.74 -18.63 2.61
CA LYS A 51 1.45 -18.65 3.32
C LYS A 51 1.61 -18.14 4.75
N TYR A 52 0.56 -17.53 5.27
CA TYR A 52 0.54 -17.12 6.66
C TYR A 52 0.38 -18.34 7.60
N HIS A 53 1.29 -18.45 8.57
CA HIS A 53 1.36 -19.56 9.53
C HIS A 53 1.33 -19.09 11.00
N GLY A 54 0.90 -17.85 11.25
CA GLY A 54 0.76 -17.32 12.61
C GLY A 54 2.01 -16.62 13.17
N GLN A 55 3.04 -16.39 12.36
CA GLN A 55 4.32 -15.80 12.77
C GLN A 55 4.22 -14.38 13.36
N TYR A 56 3.08 -13.70 13.17
CA TYR A 56 2.80 -12.35 13.72
C TYR A 56 1.56 -12.32 14.62
N GLY A 57 1.09 -13.49 15.09
CA GLY A 57 -0.10 -13.63 15.94
C GLY A 57 -1.22 -14.45 15.32
N PRO A 58 -2.32 -14.69 16.05
CA PRO A 58 -3.45 -15.43 15.49
C PRO A 58 -4.31 -14.54 14.56
N TRP A 59 -4.72 -15.09 13.41
CA TRP A 59 -5.77 -14.50 12.56
C TRP A 59 -7.12 -15.15 12.86
N LYS A 60 -7.81 -14.67 13.90
CA LYS A 60 -9.12 -15.19 14.33
C LYS A 60 -10.23 -14.24 13.92
N LEU A 61 -11.17 -14.69 13.07
CA LEU A 61 -12.27 -13.86 12.55
C LEU A 61 -13.00 -13.07 13.65
N LYS A 62 -13.35 -13.74 14.76
CA LYS A 62 -14.06 -13.15 15.91
C LYS A 62 -13.30 -12.02 16.62
N ASP A 63 -11.99 -11.92 16.42
CA ASP A 63 -11.12 -10.96 17.07
C ASP A 63 -10.69 -9.83 16.12
N LEU A 64 -10.98 -9.93 14.81
CA LEU A 64 -10.52 -8.94 13.82
C LEU A 64 -11.10 -7.54 14.10
N GLU A 65 -12.41 -7.43 14.31
CA GLU A 65 -13.06 -6.14 14.58
C GLU A 65 -12.55 -5.49 15.87
N LYS A 66 -12.35 -6.28 16.93
CA LYS A 66 -11.74 -5.79 18.19
C LYS A 66 -10.34 -5.22 17.95
N ASN A 67 -9.64 -5.75 16.96
CA ASN A 67 -8.34 -5.28 16.50
C ASN A 67 -8.44 -4.19 15.42
N LYS A 68 -9.61 -3.59 15.18
CA LYS A 68 -9.84 -2.58 14.13
C LYS A 68 -9.43 -3.08 12.73
N ILE A 69 -9.65 -4.37 12.46
CA ILE A 69 -9.45 -5.02 11.16
C ILE A 69 -10.83 -5.45 10.65
N PHE A 70 -11.23 -4.90 9.51
CA PHE A 70 -12.56 -5.08 8.93
C PHE A 70 -12.40 -5.57 7.49
N ILE A 71 -12.91 -6.76 7.19
CA ILE A 71 -12.76 -7.42 5.89
C ILE A 71 -14.14 -7.80 5.35
N LEU A 72 -14.62 -7.11 4.31
CA LEU A 72 -15.99 -7.26 3.85
C LEU A 72 -16.33 -8.68 3.36
N GLU A 73 -15.40 -9.41 2.74
CA GLU A 73 -15.66 -10.77 2.25
C GLU A 73 -15.99 -11.78 3.37
N ASN A 74 -15.73 -11.44 4.63
CA ASN A 74 -16.16 -12.26 5.78
C ASN A 74 -17.65 -12.09 6.13
N TYR A 75 -18.31 -11.07 5.58
CA TYR A 75 -19.69 -10.69 5.94
C TYR A 75 -20.63 -10.66 4.73
N TYR A 76 -20.11 -10.46 3.51
CA TYR A 76 -20.94 -10.25 2.33
C TYR A 76 -20.46 -11.02 1.11
N ASP A 77 -21.36 -11.78 0.50
CA ASP A 77 -21.08 -12.60 -0.70
C ASP A 77 -20.69 -11.76 -1.92
N ASN A 78 -21.22 -10.54 -2.06
CA ASN A 78 -20.84 -9.65 -3.15
C ASN A 78 -19.37 -9.19 -3.05
N ALA A 79 -18.84 -9.02 -1.85
CA ALA A 79 -17.42 -8.73 -1.64
C ALA A 79 -16.56 -9.95 -2.03
N LYS A 80 -16.98 -11.17 -1.65
CA LYS A 80 -16.31 -12.40 -2.07
C LYS A 80 -16.31 -12.58 -3.59
N TYR A 81 -17.46 -12.36 -4.23
CA TYR A 81 -17.60 -12.42 -5.69
C TYR A 81 -16.73 -11.39 -6.41
N LEU A 82 -16.63 -10.17 -5.87
CA LEU A 82 -15.72 -9.16 -6.40
C LEU A 82 -14.26 -9.63 -6.34
N MET A 83 -13.85 -10.20 -5.19
CA MET A 83 -12.49 -10.73 -5.03
C MET A 83 -12.20 -11.90 -5.98
N ASP A 84 -13.19 -12.75 -6.27
CA ASP A 84 -13.07 -13.82 -7.26
C ASP A 84 -12.82 -13.24 -8.66
N LYS A 85 -13.56 -12.21 -9.08
CA LYS A 85 -13.34 -11.51 -10.36
C LYS A 85 -11.96 -10.87 -10.45
N VAL A 86 -11.53 -10.19 -9.39
CA VAL A 86 -10.19 -9.60 -9.31
C VAL A 86 -9.13 -10.67 -9.52
N ASN A 87 -9.26 -11.81 -8.85
CA ASN A 87 -8.34 -12.93 -9.02
C ASN A 87 -8.32 -13.47 -10.45
N VAL A 88 -9.47 -13.65 -11.10
CA VAL A 88 -9.55 -14.14 -12.49
C VAL A 88 -8.78 -13.22 -13.44
N ILE A 89 -8.99 -11.91 -13.38
CA ILE A 89 -8.26 -10.96 -14.24
C ILE A 89 -6.78 -10.90 -13.88
N ALA A 90 -6.47 -10.88 -12.58
CA ALA A 90 -5.09 -10.85 -12.11
C ALA A 90 -4.29 -12.05 -12.64
N GLN A 91 -4.86 -13.26 -12.59
CA GLN A 91 -4.23 -14.47 -13.11
C GLN A 91 -4.00 -14.39 -14.63
N LYS A 92 -4.97 -13.85 -15.40
CA LYS A 92 -4.78 -13.59 -16.84
C LYS A 92 -3.59 -12.68 -17.10
N ILE A 93 -3.48 -11.58 -16.35
CA ILE A 93 -2.41 -10.58 -16.52
C ILE A 93 -1.04 -11.12 -16.10
N VAL A 94 -0.98 -11.88 -15.00
CA VAL A 94 0.27 -12.49 -14.53
C VAL A 94 0.78 -13.55 -15.51
N TYR A 95 -0.13 -14.30 -16.13
CA TYR A 95 0.23 -15.31 -17.13
C TYR A 95 0.72 -14.71 -18.46
N ASN A 96 0.22 -13.53 -18.85
CA ASN A 96 0.65 -12.84 -20.06
C ASN A 96 0.83 -11.33 -19.81
N SER A 97 2.10 -10.92 -19.74
CA SER A 97 2.49 -9.54 -19.44
C SER A 97 2.02 -8.51 -20.48
N VAL A 98 1.67 -8.92 -21.70
CA VAL A 98 1.10 -8.03 -22.72
C VAL A 98 -0.18 -7.35 -22.21
N PHE A 99 -0.96 -8.04 -21.36
CA PHE A 99 -2.20 -7.48 -20.80
C PHE A 99 -2.00 -6.31 -19.84
N TYR A 100 -0.77 -6.03 -19.38
CA TYR A 100 -0.49 -4.78 -18.67
C TYR A 100 -0.64 -3.53 -19.55
N HIS A 101 -0.63 -3.70 -20.88
CA HIS A 101 -0.74 -2.63 -21.87
C HIS A 101 -2.10 -2.65 -22.60
N ASP A 102 -2.94 -3.65 -22.34
CA ASP A 102 -4.27 -3.78 -22.94
C ASP A 102 -5.26 -2.82 -22.25
N THR A 103 -5.86 -1.92 -23.02
CA THR A 103 -6.78 -0.89 -22.52
C THR A 103 -8.12 -1.45 -22.05
N GLY A 104 -8.58 -2.54 -22.65
CA GLY A 104 -9.81 -3.23 -22.26
C GLY A 104 -9.65 -3.90 -20.90
N ILE A 105 -8.58 -4.66 -20.71
CA ILE A 105 -8.22 -5.28 -19.43
C ILE A 105 -7.96 -4.22 -18.36
N ALA A 106 -7.25 -3.14 -18.69
CA ALA A 106 -7.02 -2.04 -17.76
C ALA A 106 -8.34 -1.41 -17.29
N ASN A 107 -9.32 -1.22 -18.19
CA ASN A 107 -10.63 -0.68 -17.85
C ASN A 107 -11.49 -1.64 -17.01
N GLU A 108 -11.44 -2.93 -17.31
CA GLU A 108 -12.09 -3.97 -16.48
C GLU A 108 -11.51 -3.95 -15.06
N TYR A 109 -10.18 -3.93 -14.93
CA TYR A 109 -9.49 -3.87 -13.64
C TYR A 109 -9.81 -2.58 -12.86
N PHE A 110 -9.84 -1.42 -13.53
CA PHE A 110 -10.25 -0.15 -12.92
C PHE A 110 -11.71 -0.19 -12.43
N THR A 111 -12.60 -0.83 -13.19
CA THR A 111 -14.02 -0.98 -12.81
C THR A 111 -14.15 -1.82 -11.55
N LEU A 112 -13.40 -2.91 -11.43
CA LEU A 112 -13.37 -3.72 -10.21
C LEU A 112 -12.78 -2.96 -9.02
N ALA A 113 -11.74 -2.15 -9.23
CA ALA A 113 -11.22 -1.26 -8.19
C ALA A 113 -12.33 -0.31 -7.69
N LYS A 114 -13.04 0.32 -8.62
CA LYS A 114 -14.16 1.23 -8.33
C LYS A 114 -15.28 0.52 -7.58
N GLU A 115 -15.70 -0.66 -8.02
CA GLU A 115 -16.70 -1.48 -7.34
C GLU A 115 -16.28 -1.82 -5.90
N GLY A 116 -15.00 -2.17 -5.69
CA GLY A 116 -14.47 -2.44 -4.36
C GLY A 116 -14.52 -1.25 -3.41
N TYR A 117 -14.09 -0.07 -3.88
CA TYR A 117 -14.20 1.14 -3.08
C TYR A 117 -15.66 1.56 -2.82
N GLN A 118 -16.56 1.34 -3.77
CA GLN A 118 -18.00 1.55 -3.57
C GLN A 118 -18.60 0.61 -2.52
N LEU A 119 -18.18 -0.66 -2.49
CA LEU A 119 -18.57 -1.59 -1.42
C LEU A 119 -18.08 -1.12 -0.05
N LEU A 120 -16.83 -0.68 0.04
CA LEU A 120 -16.30 -0.11 1.28
C LEU A 120 -17.14 1.08 1.75
N THR A 121 -17.49 2.00 0.83
CA THR A 121 -18.33 3.17 1.17
C THR A 121 -19.73 2.76 1.60
N LYS A 122 -20.34 1.79 0.92
CA LYS A 122 -21.68 1.29 1.25
C LYS A 122 -21.77 0.77 2.69
N HIS A 123 -20.71 0.14 3.20
CA HIS A 123 -20.73 -0.55 4.50
C HIS A 123 -19.98 0.20 5.62
N GLU A 124 -19.40 1.37 5.36
CA GLU A 124 -18.54 2.08 6.31
C GLU A 124 -19.25 2.47 7.62
N LYS A 125 -20.54 2.83 7.55
CA LYS A 125 -21.38 3.14 8.72
C LYS A 125 -21.57 1.95 9.67
N GLN A 126 -21.68 0.74 9.13
CA GLN A 126 -21.86 -0.47 9.94
C GLN A 126 -20.62 -0.72 10.82
N PHE A 127 -19.43 -0.47 10.26
CA PHE A 127 -18.16 -0.67 10.96
C PHE A 127 -17.63 0.59 11.65
N LYS A 128 -18.41 1.68 11.66
CA LYS A 128 -18.05 2.98 12.26
C LYS A 128 -16.71 3.50 11.75
N ILE A 129 -16.49 3.40 10.43
CA ILE A 129 -15.29 3.95 9.79
C ILE A 129 -15.49 5.44 9.59
N GLU A 130 -14.62 6.25 10.18
CA GLU A 130 -14.70 7.72 10.21
C GLU A 130 -13.49 8.35 9.51
N ASP A 131 -13.17 7.87 8.31
CA ASP A 131 -11.99 8.30 7.53
C ASP A 131 -12.28 9.46 6.55
N HIS A 132 -13.50 10.01 6.57
CA HIS A 132 -13.92 11.09 5.69
C HIS A 132 -13.29 12.44 6.06
N GLY A 133 -12.83 13.18 5.05
CA GLY A 133 -12.27 14.53 5.24
C GLY A 133 -10.87 14.57 5.84
N LEU A 134 -10.28 13.41 6.15
CA LEU A 134 -8.90 13.31 6.60
C LEU A 134 -7.91 13.72 5.49
N PRO A 135 -6.71 14.21 5.84
CA PRO A 135 -5.60 14.30 4.91
C PRO A 135 -5.33 12.93 4.29
N ALA A 136 -5.31 12.87 2.96
CA ALA A 136 -5.10 11.64 2.22
C ALA A 136 -3.66 11.56 1.74
N ILE A 137 -2.99 10.45 2.02
CA ILE A 137 -1.66 10.15 1.48
C ILE A 137 -1.84 9.30 0.23
N SER A 138 -1.53 9.89 -0.92
CA SER A 138 -1.49 9.18 -2.18
C SER A 138 -0.06 8.69 -2.43
N LEU A 139 0.17 7.40 -2.22
CA LEU A 139 1.37 6.71 -2.67
C LEU A 139 1.30 6.62 -4.20
N GLU A 140 2.16 7.34 -4.92
CA GLU A 140 2.01 7.47 -6.38
C GLU A 140 2.03 6.13 -7.13
N ARG A 141 1.49 6.13 -8.35
CA ARG A 141 1.00 4.97 -9.14
C ARG A 141 -0.44 4.61 -8.78
N ALA A 142 -0.71 3.41 -8.28
CA ALA A 142 -2.07 2.97 -7.98
C ALA A 142 -2.76 3.86 -6.94
N GLY A 143 -2.02 4.32 -5.91
CA GLY A 143 -2.55 5.14 -4.82
C GLY A 143 -3.22 6.44 -5.29
N LEU A 144 -2.73 7.09 -6.36
CA LEU A 144 -3.38 8.29 -6.91
C LEU A 144 -4.79 8.00 -7.42
N VAL A 145 -4.97 6.85 -8.07
CA VAL A 145 -6.27 6.42 -8.58
C VAL A 145 -7.16 6.00 -7.43
N THR A 146 -6.64 5.17 -6.52
CA THR A 146 -7.43 4.58 -5.44
C THR A 146 -7.80 5.58 -4.35
N THR A 147 -6.99 6.60 -4.07
CA THR A 147 -7.38 7.70 -3.17
C THR A 147 -8.62 8.42 -3.69
N ARG A 148 -8.70 8.67 -5.01
CA ARG A 148 -9.89 9.30 -5.61
C ARG A 148 -11.11 8.38 -5.51
N LEU A 149 -10.94 7.09 -5.79
CA LEU A 149 -12.02 6.10 -5.62
C LEU A 149 -12.49 6.00 -4.17
N ALA A 150 -11.58 5.96 -3.20
CA ALA A 150 -11.88 5.92 -1.77
C ALA A 150 -12.66 7.15 -1.30
N LEU A 151 -12.34 8.32 -1.84
CA LEU A 151 -13.01 9.58 -1.52
C LEU A 151 -14.28 9.84 -2.36
N GLY A 152 -14.70 8.88 -3.20
CA GLY A 152 -15.86 9.03 -4.08
C GLY A 152 -15.71 10.14 -5.12
N LYS A 153 -14.47 10.43 -5.53
CA LYS A 153 -14.13 11.50 -6.48
C LYS A 153 -13.90 10.96 -7.88
N SER A 154 -14.05 11.83 -8.88
CA SER A 154 -13.72 11.49 -10.27
C SER A 154 -12.21 11.29 -10.43
N LYS A 155 -11.81 10.54 -11.47
CA LYS A 155 -10.40 10.22 -11.75
C LYS A 155 -9.50 11.45 -11.92
N ASN A 156 -10.04 12.58 -12.37
CA ASN A 156 -9.29 13.82 -12.60
C ASN A 156 -9.54 14.86 -11.49
N ALA A 157 -10.19 14.48 -10.38
CA ALA A 157 -10.45 15.43 -9.30
C ALA A 157 -9.13 15.94 -8.69
N LYS A 158 -9.03 17.26 -8.51
CA LYS A 158 -8.01 17.89 -7.67
C LYS A 158 -8.42 17.78 -6.21
N LEU A 159 -7.55 17.24 -5.38
CA LEU A 159 -7.83 16.97 -3.98
C LEU A 159 -7.09 17.99 -3.12
N LYS A 160 -7.84 18.81 -2.36
CA LYS A 160 -7.29 19.94 -1.59
C LYS A 160 -6.31 19.49 -0.48
N ASN A 161 -6.55 18.34 0.14
CA ASN A 161 -5.78 17.82 1.27
C ASN A 161 -5.01 16.53 0.89
N GLU A 162 -4.69 16.35 -0.40
CA GLU A 162 -3.91 15.21 -0.88
C GLU A 162 -2.42 15.51 -0.75
N ILE A 163 -1.71 14.63 -0.06
CA ILE A 163 -0.26 14.63 0.05
C ILE A 163 0.24 13.51 -0.86
N ARG A 164 0.98 13.90 -1.90
CA ARG A 164 1.53 12.97 -2.88
C ARG A 164 2.96 12.60 -2.52
N VAL A 165 3.21 11.29 -2.44
CA VAL A 165 4.52 10.74 -2.14
C VAL A 165 4.82 9.65 -3.14
N VAL A 166 5.96 9.72 -3.81
CA VAL A 166 6.42 8.61 -4.64
C VAL A 166 7.10 7.61 -3.73
N THR A 167 6.60 6.38 -3.73
CA THR A 167 7.28 5.26 -3.08
C THR A 167 7.49 4.14 -4.07
N LYS A 168 8.70 3.59 -4.14
CA LYS A 168 9.00 2.44 -5.00
C LYS A 168 9.76 1.37 -4.23
N ARG A 169 9.16 0.20 -4.11
CA ARG A 169 9.82 -1.01 -3.63
C ARG A 169 10.94 -1.38 -4.60
N THR A 170 12.11 -1.72 -4.06
CA THR A 170 13.30 -2.06 -4.83
C THR A 170 14.18 -3.09 -4.10
N HIS A 171 15.06 -3.73 -4.84
CA HIS A 171 16.12 -4.61 -4.35
C HIS A 171 17.47 -3.99 -4.66
N LEU A 172 18.41 -4.09 -3.72
CA LEU A 172 19.70 -3.43 -3.81
C LEU A 172 20.80 -4.43 -4.15
N LYS A 173 21.82 -3.96 -4.88
CA LYS A 173 23.01 -4.74 -5.20
C LYS A 173 23.72 -5.17 -3.91
N GLY A 174 24.13 -6.44 -3.85
CA GLY A 174 24.82 -7.00 -2.69
C GLY A 174 23.91 -7.35 -1.50
N GLU A 175 22.59 -7.18 -1.61
CA GLU A 175 21.63 -7.67 -0.62
C GLU A 175 20.87 -8.91 -1.13
N PRO A 176 20.45 -9.82 -0.23
CA PRO A 176 19.51 -10.88 -0.59
C PRO A 176 18.23 -10.32 -1.23
N THR A 177 17.69 -10.98 -2.25
CA THR A 177 16.42 -10.57 -2.90
C THR A 177 15.22 -10.68 -1.97
N THR A 178 15.33 -11.45 -0.88
CA THR A 178 14.34 -11.47 0.19
C THR A 178 14.35 -10.20 1.04
N ASN A 179 15.40 -9.36 0.97
CA ASN A 179 15.39 -8.05 1.60
C ASN A 179 14.56 -7.08 0.78
N LEU A 180 13.90 -6.16 1.48
CA LEU A 180 13.08 -5.14 0.85
C LEU A 180 13.60 -3.76 1.20
N SER A 181 13.75 -2.93 0.17
CA SER A 181 14.05 -1.52 0.30
C SER A 181 12.96 -0.70 -0.39
N VAL A 182 12.79 0.54 0.04
CA VAL A 182 11.82 1.46 -0.55
C VAL A 182 12.46 2.82 -0.71
N THR A 183 12.41 3.37 -1.92
CA THR A 183 12.72 4.78 -2.16
C THR A 183 11.51 5.64 -1.84
N VAL A 184 11.76 6.85 -1.32
CA VAL A 184 10.72 7.83 -1.00
C VAL A 184 11.12 9.19 -1.56
N LEU A 185 10.22 9.79 -2.35
CA LEU A 185 10.35 11.13 -2.89
C LEU A 185 9.10 11.95 -2.56
N TRP A 186 9.29 13.11 -1.96
CA TRP A 186 8.25 14.08 -1.65
C TRP A 186 7.92 14.90 -2.89
N ARG A 187 6.64 15.01 -3.26
CA ARG A 187 6.23 16.03 -4.23
C ARG A 187 6.20 17.42 -3.60
N ASN A 188 5.83 17.49 -2.32
CA ASN A 188 5.85 18.73 -1.54
C ASN A 188 6.13 18.41 -0.07
N LYS A 189 7.37 18.66 0.36
CA LYS A 189 7.83 18.41 1.73
C LYS A 189 7.06 19.23 2.77
N GLU A 190 6.63 20.45 2.43
CA GLU A 190 5.93 21.33 3.37
C GLU A 190 4.52 20.83 3.72
N GLN A 191 3.85 20.13 2.81
CA GLN A 191 2.53 19.55 3.08
C GLN A 191 2.59 18.45 4.16
N LEU A 192 3.75 17.84 4.41
CA LEU A 192 3.92 16.82 5.45
C LEU A 192 3.61 17.37 6.86
N LYS A 193 3.77 18.68 7.09
CA LYS A 193 3.41 19.29 8.38
C LYS A 193 1.92 19.12 8.72
N GLN A 194 1.06 18.98 7.71
CA GLN A 194 -0.40 18.87 7.88
C GLN A 194 -0.83 17.56 8.55
N ILE A 195 0.04 16.54 8.58
CA ILE A 195 -0.29 15.22 9.14
C ILE A 195 0.26 15.00 10.54
N ASN A 196 1.04 15.95 11.07
CA ASN A 196 1.67 15.77 12.37
C ASN A 196 0.61 15.71 13.49
N ASN A 197 0.59 14.62 14.24
CA ASN A 197 -0.41 14.29 15.26
C ASN A 197 -1.87 14.34 14.75
N LYS A 198 -2.07 14.07 13.45
CA LYS A 198 -3.40 13.96 12.84
C LYS A 198 -3.72 12.53 12.42
N GLU A 199 -5.00 12.24 12.31
CA GLU A 199 -5.49 11.03 11.65
C GLU A 199 -5.36 11.20 10.13
N ILE A 200 -4.93 10.15 9.43
CA ILE A 200 -4.71 10.19 7.98
C ILE A 200 -5.36 8.98 7.29
N LEU A 201 -5.64 9.14 6.00
CA LEU A 201 -6.09 8.05 5.12
C LEU A 201 -4.96 7.64 4.17
N ILE A 202 -4.67 6.34 4.10
CA ILE A 202 -3.83 5.75 3.07
C ILE A 202 -4.67 4.73 2.29
N SER A 203 -4.98 5.05 1.03
CA SER A 203 -5.76 4.18 0.16
C SER A 203 -4.88 3.62 -0.96
N ASP A 204 -4.86 2.30 -1.11
CA ASP A 204 -4.17 1.63 -2.21
C ASP A 204 -4.97 0.40 -2.64
N PHE A 205 -4.79 -0.10 -3.86
CA PHE A 205 -5.47 -1.32 -4.29
C PHE A 205 -5.10 -2.48 -3.35
N VAL A 206 -3.83 -2.54 -2.92
CA VAL A 206 -3.35 -3.48 -1.92
C VAL A 206 -2.71 -2.74 -0.75
N ASN A 207 -3.34 -2.74 0.42
CA ASN A 207 -2.81 -2.06 1.60
C ASN A 207 -3.14 -2.81 2.91
N PRO A 208 -2.19 -3.58 3.48
CA PRO A 208 -0.84 -3.89 3.00
C PRO A 208 -0.76 -5.18 2.18
N ALA A 209 0.14 -5.21 1.18
CA ALA A 209 0.78 -6.44 0.73
C ALA A 209 1.83 -6.86 1.78
N SER A 210 3.01 -6.24 1.74
CA SER A 210 3.97 -6.24 2.85
C SER A 210 3.78 -5.06 3.81
N GLY A 211 3.25 -3.94 3.31
CA GLY A 211 3.14 -2.68 4.06
C GLY A 211 4.40 -1.81 3.99
N ALA A 212 5.44 -2.24 3.27
CA ALA A 212 6.73 -1.55 3.21
C ALA A 212 6.65 -0.12 2.68
N SER A 213 5.81 0.15 1.68
CA SER A 213 5.65 1.52 1.15
C SER A 213 5.08 2.48 2.20
N ALA A 214 4.05 2.06 2.93
CA ALA A 214 3.48 2.83 4.02
C ALA A 214 4.47 2.96 5.19
N ALA A 215 5.16 1.89 5.55
CA ALA A 215 6.20 1.94 6.58
C ALA A 215 7.34 2.90 6.22
N ALA A 216 7.81 2.89 4.97
CA ALA A 216 8.88 3.76 4.50
C ALA A 216 8.45 5.22 4.55
N PHE A 217 7.23 5.52 4.10
CA PHE A 217 6.61 6.84 4.25
C PHE A 217 6.61 7.32 5.70
N ILE A 218 6.16 6.48 6.65
CA ILE A 218 6.04 6.85 8.07
C ILE A 218 7.43 7.03 8.70
N LEU A 219 8.37 6.15 8.39
CA LEU A 219 9.74 6.22 8.90
C LEU A 219 10.49 7.45 8.36
N ALA A 220 10.30 7.77 7.08
CA ALA A 220 10.90 8.94 6.45
C ALA A 220 10.27 10.26 6.96
N THR A 221 8.94 10.32 7.14
CA THR A 221 8.31 11.51 7.77
C THR A 221 8.72 11.69 9.23
N LYS A 222 8.93 10.61 9.98
CA LYS A 222 9.46 10.66 11.35
C LYS A 222 10.85 11.30 11.42
N LYS A 223 11.71 11.10 10.41
CA LYS A 223 13.02 11.80 10.32
C LYS A 223 12.88 13.31 10.17
N LEU A 224 11.73 13.79 9.68
CA LEU A 224 11.37 15.20 9.60
C LEU A 224 10.62 15.70 10.84
N GLY A 225 10.54 14.91 11.92
CA GLY A 225 9.77 15.27 13.12
C GLY A 225 8.26 15.22 12.94
N VAL A 226 7.77 14.58 11.87
CA VAL A 226 6.34 14.44 11.56
C VAL A 226 5.89 13.01 11.86
N LYS A 227 4.80 12.85 12.61
CA LYS A 227 4.22 11.54 12.90
C LYS A 227 2.70 11.63 12.96
N PRO A 228 1.92 10.84 12.18
CA PRO A 228 0.47 10.79 12.34
C PRO A 228 0.10 10.15 13.68
N SER A 229 -1.07 10.50 14.23
CA SER A 229 -1.60 9.85 15.43
C SER A 229 -2.29 8.54 15.11
N LYS A 230 -2.91 8.46 13.93
CA LYS A 230 -3.70 7.31 13.48
C LYS A 230 -3.73 7.19 11.96
N ILE A 231 -3.79 5.97 11.46
CA ILE A 231 -3.83 5.68 10.02
C ILE A 231 -5.02 4.78 9.72
N PHE A 232 -5.87 5.23 8.81
CA PHE A 232 -6.86 4.40 8.15
C PHE A 232 -6.27 3.85 6.85
N HIS A 233 -6.12 2.53 6.80
CA HIS A 233 -5.74 1.81 5.60
C HIS A 233 -7.01 1.33 4.92
N ARG A 234 -7.27 1.81 3.70
CA ARG A 234 -8.41 1.40 2.89
C ARG A 234 -7.91 0.70 1.62
N SER A 235 -8.48 -0.46 1.30
CA SER A 235 -8.01 -1.21 0.12
C SER A 235 -9.01 -2.20 -0.45
N VAL A 236 -8.78 -2.61 -1.70
CA VAL A 236 -9.52 -3.75 -2.27
C VAL A 236 -8.99 -5.06 -1.69
N SER A 237 -7.66 -5.18 -1.53
CA SER A 237 -7.04 -6.37 -0.98
C SER A 237 -5.99 -6.02 0.08
N LEU A 238 -5.69 -6.99 0.92
CA LEU A 238 -4.56 -6.95 1.85
C LEU A 238 -4.10 -8.36 2.18
N THR A 239 -3.00 -8.52 2.91
CA THR A 239 -2.56 -9.83 3.43
C THR A 239 -2.68 -9.93 4.94
N GLN A 240 -2.97 -11.13 5.44
CA GLN A 240 -3.01 -11.40 6.89
C GLN A 240 -1.68 -11.03 7.56
N ALA A 241 -0.58 -11.52 6.97
CA ALA A 241 0.76 -11.34 7.49
C ALA A 241 1.18 -9.86 7.49
N GLY A 242 0.91 -9.15 6.40
CA GLY A 242 1.21 -7.72 6.27
C GLY A 242 0.41 -6.86 7.25
N VAL A 243 -0.88 -7.16 7.45
CA VAL A 243 -1.72 -6.45 8.42
C VAL A 243 -1.18 -6.60 9.84
N LEU A 244 -0.91 -7.83 10.27
CA LEU A 244 -0.45 -8.09 11.64
C LEU A 244 0.93 -7.52 11.91
N LEU A 245 1.85 -7.63 10.94
CA LEU A 245 3.17 -7.00 11.01
C LEU A 245 3.05 -5.47 11.12
N MET A 246 2.29 -4.83 10.23
CA MET A 246 2.10 -3.38 10.24
C MET A 246 1.39 -2.91 11.50
N LYS A 247 0.34 -3.59 11.94
CA LYS A 247 -0.38 -3.24 13.17
C LYS A 247 0.54 -3.23 14.37
N LYS A 248 1.37 -4.27 14.53
CA LYS A 248 2.36 -4.35 15.60
C LYS A 248 3.39 -3.22 15.49
N ALA A 249 3.92 -2.99 14.29
CA ALA A 249 4.95 -1.98 14.07
C ALA A 249 4.43 -0.54 14.32
N LEU A 250 3.22 -0.22 13.87
CA LEU A 250 2.59 1.09 14.09
C LEU A 250 2.27 1.30 15.58
N THR A 251 1.79 0.27 16.27
CA THR A 251 1.54 0.33 17.72
C THR A 251 2.82 0.63 18.49
N GLU A 252 3.94 -0.03 18.17
CA GLU A 252 5.25 0.27 18.78
C GLU A 252 5.74 1.70 18.50
N MET A 253 5.26 2.34 17.42
CA MET A 253 5.54 3.75 17.11
C MET A 253 4.55 4.73 17.78
N GLY A 254 3.58 4.21 18.54
CA GLY A 254 2.48 5.00 19.11
C GLY A 254 1.57 5.60 18.05
N ILE A 255 1.29 4.83 17.00
CA ILE A 255 0.38 5.18 15.89
C ILE A 255 -0.76 4.17 15.88
N GLU A 256 -1.99 4.63 16.04
CA GLU A 256 -3.15 3.75 15.88
C GLU A 256 -3.37 3.36 14.42
N SER A 257 -3.90 2.18 14.17
CA SER A 257 -4.15 1.70 12.81
C SER A 257 -5.50 1.01 12.67
N VAL A 258 -6.25 1.38 11.63
CA VAL A 258 -7.47 0.72 11.17
C VAL A 258 -7.20 0.13 9.79
N PHE A 259 -7.56 -1.14 9.58
CA PHE A 259 -7.48 -1.78 8.28
C PHE A 259 -8.89 -2.11 7.81
N TYR A 260 -9.33 -1.49 6.71
CA TYR A 260 -10.65 -1.68 6.13
C TYR A 260 -10.54 -2.10 4.67
N SER A 261 -10.89 -3.35 4.37
CA SER A 261 -10.63 -3.94 3.06
C SER A 261 -11.79 -4.78 2.54
N VAL A 262 -11.86 -4.95 1.22
CA VAL A 262 -12.85 -5.84 0.60
C VAL A 262 -12.49 -7.30 0.88
N GLY A 263 -11.24 -7.69 0.63
CA GLY A 263 -10.79 -9.06 0.80
C GLY A 263 -9.39 -9.22 1.36
N VAL A 264 -9.05 -10.47 1.65
CA VAL A 264 -7.76 -10.86 2.21
C VAL A 264 -7.11 -11.97 1.40
N ALA A 265 -5.85 -11.78 1.05
CA ALA A 265 -4.97 -12.80 0.53
C ALA A 265 -4.17 -13.45 1.65
N SER A 266 -3.92 -14.75 1.51
CA SER A 266 -3.18 -15.54 2.50
C SER A 266 -1.72 -15.78 2.11
N GLU A 267 -1.29 -15.38 0.91
CA GLU A 267 -0.01 -15.80 0.34
C GLU A 267 0.70 -14.68 -0.45
N LEU A 268 2.02 -14.59 -0.23
CA LEU A 268 2.92 -13.71 -0.97
C LEU A 268 4.02 -14.53 -1.66
N SER A 269 4.37 -14.15 -2.89
CA SER A 269 5.57 -14.65 -3.55
C SER A 269 6.85 -14.12 -2.87
N PRO A 270 8.02 -14.70 -3.18
CA PRO A 270 9.31 -14.16 -2.71
C PRO A 270 9.56 -12.69 -3.09
N ASN A 271 8.91 -12.21 -4.16
CA ASN A 271 8.97 -10.82 -4.61
C ASN A 271 7.84 -9.94 -4.03
N TYR A 272 7.16 -10.41 -2.98
CA TYR A 272 6.10 -9.67 -2.27
C TYR A 272 4.89 -9.30 -3.14
N TYR A 273 4.53 -10.17 -4.11
CA TYR A 273 3.29 -10.08 -4.87
C TYR A 273 2.25 -11.06 -4.33
N LEU A 274 0.98 -10.67 -4.35
CA LEU A 274 -0.12 -11.54 -3.95
C LEU A 274 -0.30 -12.63 -5.01
N ILE A 275 -0.30 -13.88 -4.56
CA ILE A 275 -0.43 -15.07 -5.41
C ILE A 275 -1.53 -16.00 -4.88
N GLY A 276 -1.75 -17.12 -5.56
CA GLY A 276 -2.77 -18.11 -5.19
C GLY A 276 -4.18 -17.67 -5.57
N ASN A 277 -5.16 -17.96 -4.71
CA ASN A 277 -6.60 -17.79 -4.99
C ASN A 277 -7.12 -16.35 -4.82
N ARG A 278 -6.24 -15.43 -4.41
CA ARG A 278 -6.53 -14.01 -4.16
C ARG A 278 -5.44 -13.12 -4.74
N ALA A 279 -4.95 -13.46 -5.93
CA ALA A 279 -3.99 -12.65 -6.67
C ALA A 279 -4.63 -11.34 -7.15
N VAL A 280 -3.79 -10.32 -7.36
CA VAL A 280 -4.24 -8.98 -7.77
C VAL A 280 -3.38 -8.37 -8.89
N ALA A 281 -2.34 -9.06 -9.37
CA ALA A 281 -1.33 -8.52 -10.30
C ALA A 281 -0.65 -7.24 -9.78
N ASP A 282 0.18 -6.57 -10.60
CA ASP A 282 0.74 -5.25 -10.26
C ASP A 282 -0.28 -4.14 -10.55
N ALA A 283 -1.06 -3.79 -9.53
CA ALA A 283 -2.05 -2.72 -9.62
C ALA A 283 -1.45 -1.37 -10.07
N GLY A 284 -0.21 -1.06 -9.64
CA GLY A 284 0.46 0.18 -10.04
C GLY A 284 0.86 0.19 -11.51
N HIS A 285 1.10 -0.97 -12.11
CA HIS A 285 1.32 -1.09 -13.54
C HIS A 285 -0.02 -0.94 -14.27
N ILE A 286 -1.05 -1.72 -13.93
CA ILE A 286 -2.34 -1.70 -14.63
C ILE A 286 -3.06 -0.35 -14.51
N LEU A 287 -3.13 0.23 -13.31
CA LEU A 287 -3.88 1.48 -13.08
C LEU A 287 -3.18 2.73 -13.59
N ARG A 288 -1.95 2.62 -14.15
CA ARG A 288 -1.24 3.78 -14.72
C ARG A 288 -2.01 4.47 -15.85
N HIS A 289 -2.86 3.73 -16.56
CA HIS A 289 -3.73 4.22 -17.62
C HIS A 289 -4.82 5.19 -17.13
N PHE A 290 -5.04 5.26 -15.80
CA PHE A 290 -6.08 6.06 -15.16
C PHE A 290 -5.52 7.13 -14.22
N LEU A 291 -4.21 7.39 -14.28
CA LEU A 291 -3.62 8.48 -13.52
C LEU A 291 -4.32 9.81 -13.86
N PRO A 292 -4.56 10.68 -12.87
CA PRO A 292 -5.18 11.97 -13.10
C PRO A 292 -4.35 12.76 -14.14
N LYS A 293 -5.02 13.24 -15.18
CA LYS A 293 -4.45 14.26 -16.07
C LYS A 293 -4.57 15.61 -15.35
N GLU A 294 -3.53 16.44 -15.46
CA GLU A 294 -3.28 17.68 -14.70
C GLU A 294 -4.49 18.56 -14.36
#